data_AF-A0A4V1QZV5-F1
#
_entry.id   AF-A0A4V1QZV5-F1
#
_cell.length_a   1.000
_cell.length_b   1.000
_cell.length_c   1.000
_cell.angle_alpha   90.00
_cell.angle_beta   90.00
_cell.angle_gamma   90.00
#
_symmetry.space_group_name_H-M   'P 1'
#
loop_
_entity.id
_entity.type
_entity.pdbx_description
1 polymer ?
#
loop_
_entity_poly.entity_id
_entity_poly.type
_entity_poly.pdbx_seq_one_letter_code
_entity_poly.pdbx_strand_id
1 'polypeptide(L)' 'MKKAFRVFYETRNKTSSILLLSEDKSTIDIYLSQKDINYKLNDIRCRTTIVEEVPLTNIMLNELSVPELSYLIGK' A
#
# COMPACT_ATOMS: atom_id res chain seq x y z
N MET A 1 -7.29 10.47 9.71
CA MET A 1 -6.18 9.71 10.34
C MET A 1 -5.83 8.57 9.42
N LYS A 2 -4.56 8.42 9.05
CA LYS A 2 -4.13 7.29 8.22
C LYS A 2 -4.20 5.99 9.00
N LYS A 3 -4.71 4.97 8.34
CA LYS A 3 -4.72 3.56 8.74
C LYS A 3 -3.65 2.83 7.95
N ALA A 4 -3.17 1.73 8.51
CA ALA A 4 -2.28 0.85 7.78
C ALA A 4 -3.07 -0.24 7.07
N PHE A 5 -2.71 -0.46 5.81
CA PHE A 5 -3.30 -1.51 5.00
C PHE A 5 -2.21 -2.44 4.50
N ARG A 6 -2.42 -3.74 4.70
CA ARG A 6 -1.70 -4.79 3.97
C ARG A 6 -2.52 -5.08 2.72
N VAL A 7 -1.89 -4.82 1.58
CA VAL A 7 -2.53 -4.90 0.28
C VAL A 7 -1.83 -5.97 -0.54
N PHE A 8 -2.59 -6.98 -0.91
CA PHE A 8 -2.19 -7.97 -1.90
C PHE A 8 -2.71 -7.52 -3.24
N TYR A 9 -1.83 -7.54 -4.24
CA TYR A 9 -2.14 -7.07 -5.57
C TYR A 9 -1.41 -7.88 -6.63
N GLU A 10 -1.98 -7.84 -7.82
CA GLU A 10 -1.43 -8.45 -9.02
C GLU A 10 -0.92 -7.34 -9.93
N THR A 11 0.18 -7.62 -10.60
CA THR A 11 0.66 -6.87 -11.77
C THR A 11 0.75 -7.85 -12.93
N ARG A 12 1.05 -7.34 -14.13
CA ARG A 12 1.22 -8.17 -15.33
C ARG A 12 2.21 -9.33 -15.17
N ASN A 13 3.21 -9.18 -14.30
CA ASN A 13 4.34 -10.09 -14.22
C ASN A 13 4.41 -10.89 -12.91
N LYS A 14 3.70 -10.46 -11.87
CA LYS A 14 3.80 -11.04 -10.51
C LYS A 14 2.61 -10.69 -9.65
N THR A 15 2.36 -11.53 -8.66
CA THR A 15 1.58 -11.21 -7.46
C THR A 15 2.53 -10.69 -6.40
N SER A 16 2.12 -9.67 -5.65
CA SER A 16 2.93 -9.06 -4.59
C SER A 16 2.05 -8.57 -3.46
N SER A 17 2.68 -8.29 -2.32
CA SER A 17 2.03 -7.65 -1.19
C SER A 17 2.84 -6.44 -0.76
N ILE A 18 2.17 -5.40 -0.31
CA ILE A 18 2.81 -4.23 0.27
C ILE A 18 2.03 -3.74 1.49
N LEU A 19 2.76 -3.11 2.39
CA LEU A 19 2.18 -2.35 3.47
C LEU A 19 2.18 -0.86 3.07
N LEU A 20 1.05 -0.19 3.26
CA LEU A 20 0.93 1.24 2.99
C LEU A 20 0.06 1.95 4.02
N LEU A 21 0.32 3.24 4.20
CA LEU A 21 -0.47 4.11 5.08
C LEU A 21 -1.42 4.98 4.25
N SER A 22 -2.72 4.77 4.42
CA SER A 22 -3.76 5.53 3.72
C SER A 22 -4.91 5.95 4.65
N GLU A 23 -5.57 7.06 4.32
CA GLU A 23 -6.76 7.51 5.04
C GLU A 23 -8.00 6.72 4.65
N ASP A 24 -8.06 6.26 3.40
CA ASP A 24 -9.23 5.56 2.85
C ASP A 24 -8.82 4.48 1.85
N LYS A 25 -9.58 3.38 1.84
CA LYS A 25 -9.40 2.25 0.92
C LYS A 25 -9.55 2.67 -0.54
N SER A 26 -10.35 3.70 -0.84
CA SER A 26 -10.56 4.20 -2.20
C SER A 26 -9.29 4.73 -2.88
N THR A 27 -8.26 5.10 -2.10
CA THR A 27 -7.03 5.70 -2.61
C THR A 27 -5.89 4.69 -2.80
N ILE A 28 -6.11 3.42 -2.43
CA ILE A 28 -5.08 2.37 -2.43
C ILE A 28 -4.47 2.14 -3.81
N ASP A 29 -5.31 2.05 -4.85
CA ASP A 29 -4.83 1.82 -6.21
C ASP A 29 -3.96 2.97 -6.71
N ILE A 30 -4.30 4.20 -6.32
CA ILE A 30 -3.51 5.40 -6.64
C ILE A 30 -2.15 5.30 -5.96
N TYR A 31 -2.11 5.00 -4.67
CA TYR A 31 -0.85 4.81 -3.93
C TYR A 31 0.01 3.68 -4.50
N LEU A 32 -0.60 2.54 -4.86
CA LEU A 32 0.12 1.43 -5.48
C LEU A 32 0.81 1.84 -6.78
N SER A 33 0.12 2.61 -7.62
CA SER A 33 0.68 3.08 -8.89
C SER A 33 1.85 4.07 -8.73
N GLN A 34 1.95 4.72 -7.57
CA GLN A 34 3.07 5.59 -7.23
C GLN A 34 4.26 4.81 -6.63
N LYS A 35 3.99 3.70 -5.92
CA LYS A 35 5.04 2.90 -5.24
C LYS A 35 5.62 1.79 -6.12
N ASP A 36 4.81 1.05 -6.87
CA ASP A 36 5.29 -0.01 -7.77
C ASP A 36 5.09 0.44 -9.22
N ILE A 37 6.20 0.66 -9.93
CA ILE A 37 6.24 1.03 -11.35
C ILE A 37 5.53 0.01 -12.26
N ASN A 38 5.36 -1.24 -11.79
CA ASN A 38 4.68 -2.30 -12.52
C ASN A 38 3.16 -2.29 -12.29
N TYR A 39 2.67 -1.55 -11.30
CA TYR A 39 1.24 -1.41 -11.03
C TYR A 39 0.65 -0.24 -11.83
N LYS A 40 -0.06 -0.56 -12.91
CA LYS A 40 -0.67 0.45 -13.78
C LYS A 40 -2.15 0.60 -13.46
N LEU A 41 -2.55 1.81 -13.08
CA LEU A 41 -3.97 2.18 -12.94
C LEU A 41 -4.73 1.85 -14.22
N ASN A 42 -5.92 1.26 -14.06
CA ASN A 42 -6.83 0.86 -15.14
C ASN A 42 -6.31 -0.24 -16.09
N ASP A 43 -5.16 -0.86 -15.82
CA ASP A 43 -4.76 -2.09 -16.52
C ASP A 43 -5.51 -3.27 -15.91
N ILE A 44 -6.26 -4.04 -16.71
CA ILE A 44 -7.02 -5.21 -16.25
C ILE A 44 -6.15 -6.29 -15.60
N ARG A 45 -4.83 -6.27 -15.86
CA ARG A 45 -3.83 -7.17 -15.26
C ARG A 45 -3.24 -6.63 -13.97
N CYS A 46 -3.57 -5.39 -13.60
CA CYS A 46 -3.18 -4.77 -12.35
C CYS A 46 -4.43 -4.56 -11.48
N ARG A 47 -4.54 -5.34 -10.41
CA ARG A 47 -5.68 -5.23 -9.50
C ARG A 47 -5.28 -5.54 -8.07
N THR A 48 -5.93 -4.86 -7.15
CA THR A 48 -5.94 -5.25 -5.74
C THR A 48 -6.82 -6.48 -5.57
N THR A 49 -6.31 -7.48 -4.84
CA THR A 49 -7.03 -8.73 -4.58
C THR A 49 -7.55 -8.76 -3.16
N ILE A 50 -6.71 -8.41 -2.18
CA ILE A 50 -7.07 -8.38 -0.76
C ILE A 50 -6.55 -7.09 -0.14
N VAL A 51 -7.40 -6.43 0.64
CA VAL A 51 -7.08 -5.21 1.39
C VAL A 51 -7.51 -5.39 2.84
N GLU A 52 -6.51 -5.57 3.70
CA GLU A 52 -6.69 -5.78 5.13
C GLU A 52 -6.18 -4.58 5.90
N GLU A 53 -7.02 -4.04 6.78
CA GLU A 53 -6.58 -3.04 7.76
C GLU A 53 -5.77 -3.75 8.85
N VAL A 54 -4.58 -3.23 9.16
CA VAL A 54 -3.67 -3.82 10.13
C VAL A 54 -3.46 -2.82 11.28
N PRO A 55 -3.46 -3.26 12.54
CA PRO A 55 -3.08 -2.38 13.65
C PRO A 55 -1.66 -1.85 13.47
N LEU A 56 -1.45 -0.55 13.72
CA LEU A 56 -0.12 0.08 13.64
C LEU A 56 0.92 -0.59 14.55
N THR A 57 0.47 -1.18 15.67
CA THR A 57 1.32 -1.93 16.61
C THR A 57 1.92 -3.21 16.01
N ASN A 58 1.35 -3.71 14.92
CA ASN A 58 1.74 -4.99 14.30
C ASN A 58 2.59 -4.79 13.03
N ILE A 59 3.03 -3.56 12.76
CA ILE A 59 3.80 -3.20 11.58
C ILE A 59 5.29 -3.23 11.91
N MET A 60 6.06 -3.90 11.07
CA MET A 60 7.51 -3.76 11.12
C MET A 60 7.89 -2.44 10.43
N LEU A 61 8.64 -1.59 11.14
CA LEU A 61 9.03 -0.26 10.64
C LEU A 61 9.86 -0.31 9.35
N ASN A 62 10.56 -1.42 9.09
CA ASN A 62 11.33 -1.64 7.87
C ASN A 62 10.46 -1.91 6.62
N GLU A 63 9.17 -2.23 6.79
CA GLU A 63 8.21 -2.36 5.69
C GLU A 63 7.69 -1.00 5.19
N LEU A 64 7.93 0.06 5.96
CA LEU A 64 7.49 1.42 5.64
C LEU A 64 8.57 2.18 4.85
N SER A 65 8.11 2.99 3.91
CA SER A 65 8.97 3.96 3.23
C SER A 65 9.30 5.13 4.16
N VAL A 66 10.40 5.85 3.87
CA VAL A 66 10.82 7.03 4.65
C VAL A 66 9.69 8.06 4.81
N PRO A 67 8.91 8.42 3.76
CA PRO A 67 7.76 9.33 3.93
C PRO A 67 6.68 8.81 4.89
N GLU A 68 6.44 7.50 4.91
CA GLU A 68 5.47 6.89 5.83
C GLU A 68 5.97 6.89 7.28
N LEU A 69 7.27 6.68 7.47
CA LEU A 69 7.90 6.79 8.79
C LEU A 69 7.87 8.23 9.32
N SER A 70 8.20 9.23 8.50
CA SER A 70 8.12 10.64 8.88
C SER A 70 6.71 11.01 9.34
N TYR A 71 5.69 10.56 8.59
CA TYR A 71 4.30 10.77 8.95
C TYR A 71 3.95 10.19 10.33
N LEU A 72 4.39 8.97 10.65
CA LEU A 72 4.13 8.35 11.96
C LEU A 72 4.80 9.09 13.11
N ILE A 73 5.95 9.73 12.85
CA ILE A 73 6.72 10.50 13.83
C ILE A 73 6.18 11.94 13.97
N GLY A 74 5.22 12.34 13.13
CA GLY A 74 4.60 13.68 13.16
C GLY A 74 5.46 14.78 12.56
N LYS A 75 6.37 14.43 11.63
CA LYS A 75 7.18 15.39 10.85
C LYS A 75 6.84 15.34 9.36
#